data_AF-A0A520C3G6-F1
#
_entry.id   AF-A0A520C3G6-F1
#
_cell.length_a   1.000
_cell.length_b   1.000
_cell.length_c   1.000
_cell.angle_alpha   90.00
_cell.angle_beta   90.00
_cell.angle_gamma   90.00
#
_symmetry.space_group_name_H-M   'P 1'
#
loop_
_entity.id
_entity.type
_entity.pdbx_description
1 polymer ?
#
loop_
_entity_poly.entity_id
_entity_poly.type
_entity_poly.pdbx_seq_one_letter_code
_entity_poly.pdbx_strand_id
1 'polypeptide(L)' 'NGSGYLNLSALEWIAIISAIAIVFAAEIFNSAIEKLADVVTSEINPQIKIVKDLAAAGVLVTAILAVLIGAIIFLPKLF' A
#
# COMPACT_ATOMS: atom_id res chain seq x y z
N ASN A 1 -34.53 -9.66 -0.59
CA ASN A 1 -34.02 -8.63 0.33
C ASN A 1 -32.95 -9.23 1.22
N GLY A 2 -31.69 -9.06 0.84
CA GLY A 2 -30.52 -9.49 1.61
C GLY A 2 -29.38 -10.01 0.73
N SER A 3 -28.44 -9.13 0.35
CA SER A 3 -27.03 -9.47 0.08
C SER A 3 -26.21 -8.22 -0.31
N GLY A 4 -25.41 -7.71 0.63
CA GLY A 4 -24.07 -7.15 0.35
C GLY A 4 -23.95 -5.71 -0.20
N TYR A 5 -23.96 -4.73 0.70
CA TYR A 5 -23.19 -3.47 0.70
C TYR A 5 -22.57 -2.97 -0.63
N LEU A 6 -23.11 -1.85 -1.15
CA LEU A 6 -22.63 -1.02 -2.28
C LEU A 6 -22.58 -1.82 -3.60
N ASN A 7 -23.52 -1.57 -4.53
CA ASN A 7 -23.54 -2.18 -5.87
C ASN A 7 -22.25 -1.81 -6.65
N LEU A 8 -21.17 -2.56 -6.44
CA LEU A 8 -19.89 -2.40 -7.11
C LEU A 8 -19.85 -3.21 -8.40
N SER A 9 -19.44 -2.56 -9.48
CA SER A 9 -19.11 -3.18 -10.74
C SER A 9 -17.84 -4.03 -10.63
N ALA A 10 -17.65 -4.96 -11.58
CA ALA A 10 -16.44 -5.78 -11.64
C ALA A 10 -15.16 -4.95 -11.71
N LEU A 11 -15.18 -3.80 -12.41
CA LEU A 11 -14.01 -2.91 -12.52
C LEU A 11 -13.66 -2.23 -11.19
N GLU A 12 -14.66 -1.86 -10.39
CA GLU A 12 -14.45 -1.28 -9.06
C GLU A 12 -13.87 -2.32 -8.10
N TRP A 13 -14.34 -3.56 -8.17
CA TRP A 13 -13.72 -4.67 -7.43
C TRP A 13 -12.27 -4.92 -7.84
N ILE A 14 -11.99 -4.94 -9.15
CA ILE A 14 -10.62 -5.09 -9.66
C ILE A 14 -9.73 -3.96 -9.15
N ALA A 15 -10.21 -2.72 -9.16
CA ALA A 15 -9.46 -1.58 -8.63
C ALA A 15 -9.16 -1.70 -7.13
N ILE A 16 -10.14 -2.12 -6.32
CA ILE A 16 -9.97 -2.34 -4.87
C ILE A 16 -8.94 -3.45 -4.62
N ILE A 17 -9.10 -4.60 -5.28
CA ILE A 17 -8.19 -5.75 -5.13
C ILE A 17 -6.77 -5.35 -5.56
N SER A 18 -6.64 -4.59 -6.64
CA SER A 18 -5.34 -4.10 -7.12
C SER A 18 -4.69 -3.14 -6.12
N ALA A 19 -5.46 -2.21 -5.56
CA ALA A 19 -4.98 -1.30 -4.52
C ALA A 19 -4.43 -2.05 -3.31
N ILE A 20 -5.18 -3.05 -2.84
CA ILE A 20 -4.77 -3.92 -1.72
C ILE A 20 -3.47 -4.66 -2.07
N ALA A 21 -3.42 -5.30 -3.24
CA ALA A 21 -2.25 -6.05 -3.68
C ALA A 21 -1.00 -5.17 -3.79
N ILE A 22 -1.14 -3.93 -4.27
CA ILE A 22 -0.02 -2.97 -4.38
C ILE A 22 0.50 -2.56 -3.01
N VAL A 23 -0.38 -2.26 -2.05
CA VAL A 23 0.04 -1.93 -0.67
C VAL A 23 0.79 -3.09 -0.03
N PHE A 24 0.28 -4.32 -0.15
CA PHE A 24 0.98 -5.49 0.36
C PHE A 24 2.32 -5.73 -0.33
N ALA A 25 2.39 -5.57 -1.65
CA ALA A 25 3.64 -5.69 -2.38
C ALA A 25 4.68 -4.66 -1.89
N ALA A 26 4.26 -3.40 -1.72
CA ALA A 26 5.13 -2.35 -1.19
C ALA A 26 5.63 -2.67 0.22
N GLU A 27 4.77 -3.17 1.11
CA GLU A 27 5.15 -3.56 2.48
C GLU A 27 6.15 -4.73 2.48
N ILE A 28 5.94 -5.73 1.62
CA ILE A 28 6.88 -6.85 1.45
C ILE A 28 8.23 -6.35 0.96
N PHE A 29 8.26 -5.43 -0.02
CA PHE A 29 9.50 -4.82 -0.49
C PHE A 29 10.18 -3.98 0.59
N ASN A 30 9.43 -3.19 1.37
CA ASN A 30 9.99 -2.45 2.50
C ASN A 30 10.66 -3.40 3.51
N SER A 31 9.95 -4.45 3.93
CA SER A 31 10.49 -5.47 4.83
C SER A 31 11.72 -6.19 4.25
N ALA A 32 11.75 -6.46 2.94
CA ALA A 32 12.90 -7.07 2.28
C ALA A 32 14.12 -6.14 2.26
N ILE A 33 13.91 -4.84 2.00
CA ILE A 33 14.97 -3.81 2.03
C ILE A 33 15.49 -3.63 3.45
N GLU A 34 14.62 -3.59 4.46
CA GLU A 34 15.01 -3.51 5.87
C GLU A 34 15.92 -4.69 6.27
N LYS A 35 15.51 -5.92 5.92
CA LYS A 35 16.31 -7.12 6.19
C LYS A 35 17.63 -7.12 5.44
N LEU A 36 17.65 -6.70 4.17
CA LEU A 36 18.88 -6.59 3.40
C LEU A 36 19.83 -5.57 4.03
N ALA A 37 19.31 -4.42 4.44
CA ALA A 37 20.09 -3.39 5.12
C ALA A 37 20.72 -3.89 6.43
N ASP A 38 19.97 -4.67 7.22
CA ASP A 38 20.47 -5.26 8.47
C ASP A 38 21.58 -6.31 8.22
N VAL A 39 21.54 -7.00 7.09
CA VAL A 39 22.62 -7.92 6.67
C VAL A 39 23.86 -7.16 6.19
N VAL A 40 23.70 -6.00 5.55
CA VAL A 40 24.81 -5.19 5.04
C VAL A 40 25.63 -4.58 6.18
N THR A 41 24.98 -4.06 7.22
CA THR A 41 25.68 -3.52 8.40
C THR A 41 24.79 -3.45 9.63
N SER A 42 25.34 -3.80 10.78
CA SER A 42 24.73 -3.64 12.10
C SER A 42 25.02 -2.26 12.73
N GLU A 43 25.92 -1.47 12.14
CA GLU A 43 26.24 -0.13 12.63
C GLU A 43 25.30 0.92 12.04
N ILE A 44 25.10 2.02 12.78
CA ILE A 44 24.26 3.14 12.32
C ILE A 44 24.97 3.82 11.14
N ASN A 45 24.51 3.51 9.92
CA ASN A 45 24.98 4.12 8.69
C ASN A 45 23.93 5.11 8.14
N PRO A 46 24.27 6.40 7.99
CA PRO A 46 23.37 7.41 7.44
C PRO A 46 22.79 7.06 6.06
N GLN A 47 23.54 6.35 5.21
CA GLN A 47 23.07 5.92 3.89
C GLN A 47 22.00 4.83 4.00
N ILE A 48 22.20 3.85 4.90
CA ILE A 48 21.20 2.81 5.16
C ILE A 48 19.92 3.41 5.72
N LYS A 49 20.02 4.42 6.57
CA LYS A 49 18.86 5.16 7.07
C LYS A 49 18.05 5.77 5.92
N ILE A 50 18.70 6.45 4.98
CA ILE A 50 18.03 7.03 3.80
C ILE A 50 17.33 5.94 2.97
N VAL A 51 17.98 4.79 2.77
CA VAL A 51 17.38 3.67 2.01
C VAL A 51 16.11 3.14 2.71
N LYS A 52 16.15 2.94 4.02
CA LYS A 52 14.99 2.52 4.82
C LYS A 52 13.87 3.57 4.78
N ASP A 53 14.22 4.85 4.92
CA ASP A 53 13.25 5.96 4.86
C ASP A 53 12.56 6.03 3.49
N LEU A 54 13.30 5.81 2.39
CA LEU A 54 12.73 5.75 1.04
C LEU A 54 11.80 4.56 0.84
N ALA A 55 12.14 3.40 1.39
CA ALA A 55 11.30 2.21 1.31
C ALA A 55 9.97 2.41 2.06
N ALA A 56 10.02 2.98 3.27
CA ALA A 56 8.83 3.34 4.05
C ALA A 56 7.99 4.42 3.35
N ALA A 57 8.64 5.40 2.70
CA ALA A 57 7.94 6.40 1.89
C ALA A 57 7.19 5.75 0.70
N GLY A 58 7.75 4.71 0.09
CA GLY A 58 7.09 3.92 -0.95
C GLY A 58 5.79 3.28 -0.45
N VAL A 59 5.81 2.66 0.74
CA VAL A 59 4.60 2.12 1.38
C VAL A 59 3.56 3.22 1.59
N LEU A 60 3.97 4.37 2.13
CA LEU A 60 3.06 5.51 2.37
C LEU A 60 2.38 5.99 1.08
N VAL A 61 3.13 6.11 -0.02
CA VAL A 61 2.57 6.50 -1.33
C VAL A 61 1.50 5.50 -1.79
N THR A 62 1.77 4.19 -1.66
CA THR A 62 0.79 3.17 -2.05
C THR A 62 -0.44 3.16 -1.15
N ALA A 63 -0.28 3.43 0.15
CA ALA A 63 -1.40 3.54 1.08
C ALA A 63 -2.30 4.74 0.74
N ILE A 64 -1.71 5.90 0.42
CA ILE A 64 -2.44 7.07 -0.05
C ILE A 64 -3.22 6.75 -1.33
N LEU A 65 -2.59 6.08 -2.29
CA LEU A 65 -3.26 5.64 -3.51
C LEU A 65 -4.47 4.74 -3.21
N ALA A 66 -4.34 3.78 -2.29
CA ALA A 66 -5.44 2.91 -1.90
C ALA A 66 -6.61 3.68 -1.27
N VAL A 67 -6.32 4.69 -0.42
CA VAL A 67 -7.34 5.59 0.13
C VAL A 67 -8.04 6.38 -0.96
N LEU A 68 -7.31 6.91 -1.94
CA LEU A 68 -7.88 7.66 -3.06
C LEU A 68 -8.79 6.78 -3.93
N ILE A 69 -8.36 5.55 -4.25
CA ILE A 69 -9.19 4.58 -4.99
C ILE A 69 -10.47 4.27 -4.20
N GLY A 70 -10.35 4.02 -2.90
CA GLY A 70 -11.51 3.81 -2.03
C GLY A 70 -12.45 5.01 -2.00
N ALA A 71 -11.92 6.23 -1.89
CA ALA A 71 -12.71 7.46 -1.88
C ALA A 71 -13.49 7.64 -3.20
N ILE A 72 -12.84 7.41 -4.35
CA ILE A 72 -13.47 7.53 -5.68
C ILE A 72 -14.63 6.53 -5.83
N ILE A 73 -14.48 5.30 -5.32
CA ILE A 73 -15.48 4.24 -5.48
C ILE A 73 -16.62 4.38 -4.46
N PHE A 74 -16.28 4.67 -3.20
CA PHE A 74 -17.24 4.59 -2.11
C PHE A 74 -17.95 5.92 -1.82
N LEU A 75 -17.31 7.09 -1.97
CA LEU A 75 -17.97 8.38 -1.68
C LEU A 75 -19.25 8.59 -2.51
N PRO A 76 -19.28 8.37 -3.84
CA PRO A 76 -20.49 8.59 -4.65
C PRO A 76 -21.61 7.56 -4.41
N LYS A 77 -21.32 6.49 -3.67
CA LYS A 77 -22.30 5.44 -3.35
C LYS A 77 -22.86 5.55 -1.94
N LEU A 78 -22.19 6.34 -1.11
CA LEU A 78 -22.60 6.64 0.27
C LEU A 78 -23.37 7.95 0.38
N PHE A 79 -23.19 8.87 -0.56
CA PHE A 79 -23.86 10.18 -0.66
C PHE A 79 -24.53 10.31 -2.02
#